data_AF-A0A951N8J8-F1
#
_entry.id   AF-A0A951N8J8-F1
#
_cell.length_a   1.000
_cell.length_b   1.000
_cell.length_c   1.000
_cell.angle_alpha   90.00
_cell.angle_beta   90.00
_cell.angle_gamma   90.00
#
_symmetry.space_group_name_H-M   'P 1'
#
loop_
_entity.id
_entity.type
_entity.pdbx_description
1 polymer ?
#
loop_
_entity_poly.entity_id
_entity_poly.type
_entity_poly.pdbx_seq_one_letter_code
_entity_poly.pdbx_strand_id
1 'polypeptide(L)'
;MQTFLPYPDLRASCLMLDDRRLGKQRVETFQILRALTWPDYAWKNHPAVRMWRGFVPALVGYGLENCREWTRRGYADTVAPQLLGWSGGTEPVDPPLPQWFGLEALHLSHRSALLRKDPDWYGPLFASLGEPDLPADLPYLWPPAAFPRWPVRGGLGARAVPDALRVLGFDAARRGQAEVARAAADGRDVLLVARPGTGGSAAGLLAGLVTAGRTLWVSPMLGPRAAAVPPVPLPKPRPVAPTTPGVPPLARPPGPAELAAMRAESEPAEFLFVAADTLATFQPPSGPVGLVVVDRAHEVAKDDAARLRTLRADLGGPPLLLVTDRADPGERAVLFDRFGLRDPVHAGGGWDPGGVLDAVSVTSARARRTAGIRLVGEHRPAVVVAPSRERAERLAAGLHAAGLRAACWAPPPMRPTRAAAALAAWRARRLDALVMPAGALPPLGRRGPALLLGDEPASLDDWRNLVAAVGADRSVLVAGPGAPPEVAGYAAAGDDARARLLDHFGEPSPRTP
;
A
#
# COMPACT_ATOMS: atom_id res chain seq x y z
N MET A 1 14.62 5.58 -20.71
CA MET A 1 13.23 5.10 -20.77
C MET A 1 12.53 5.59 -19.52
N GLN A 2 11.61 6.54 -19.63
CA GLN A 2 10.83 7.08 -18.51
C GLN A 2 9.50 7.62 -19.04
N THR A 3 8.49 7.73 -18.18
CA THR A 3 7.28 8.51 -18.45
C THR A 3 7.25 9.77 -17.59
N PHE A 4 6.64 10.85 -18.09
CA PHE A 4 6.39 12.06 -17.30
C PHE A 4 4.89 12.24 -17.05
N LEU A 5 4.50 12.10 -15.78
CA LEU A 5 3.11 12.20 -15.31
C LEU A 5 3.01 13.23 -14.18
N PRO A 6 3.29 14.51 -14.44
CA PRO A 6 3.20 15.56 -13.43
C PRO A 6 1.79 15.82 -12.88
N TYR A 7 0.74 15.31 -13.53
CA TYR A 7 -0.66 15.47 -13.10
C TYR A 7 -1.47 14.17 -13.30
N PRO A 8 -2.59 13.99 -12.57
CA PRO A 8 -3.51 12.85 -12.71
C PRO A 8 -4.43 13.00 -13.93
N ASP A 9 -3.84 13.38 -15.06
CA ASP A 9 -4.49 13.52 -16.36
C ASP A 9 -3.43 13.32 -17.47
N LEU A 10 -3.72 12.43 -18.42
CA LEU A 10 -2.77 12.05 -19.47
C LEU A 10 -2.48 13.23 -20.40
N ARG A 11 -3.51 13.99 -20.77
CA ARG A 11 -3.39 15.13 -21.67
C ARG A 11 -2.65 16.27 -21.01
N ALA A 12 -3.05 16.65 -19.80
CA ALA A 12 -2.41 17.68 -19.00
C ALA A 12 -0.91 17.41 -18.83
N SER A 13 -0.57 16.17 -18.49
CA SER A 13 0.81 15.72 -18.35
C SER A 13 1.63 15.94 -19.62
N CYS A 14 1.02 15.83 -20.80
CA CYS A 14 1.69 16.08 -22.09
C CYS A 14 1.80 17.57 -22.40
N LEU A 15 0.75 18.36 -22.15
CA LEU A 15 0.67 19.79 -22.52
C LEU A 15 1.82 20.63 -21.94
N MET A 16 2.29 20.30 -20.75
CA MET A 16 3.33 21.04 -20.02
C MET A 16 4.77 20.65 -20.34
N LEU A 17 4.99 19.55 -21.06
CA LEU A 17 6.34 19.14 -21.41
C LEU A 17 6.95 20.15 -22.38
N ASP A 18 8.21 20.50 -22.21
CA ASP A 18 8.93 21.18 -23.29
C ASP A 18 9.13 20.25 -24.49
N ASP A 19 9.44 20.82 -25.65
CA ASP A 19 9.55 20.10 -26.92
C ASP A 19 10.54 18.91 -26.86
N ARG A 20 11.64 19.04 -26.10
CA ARG A 20 12.65 18.00 -25.99
C ARG A 20 12.11 16.79 -25.23
N ARG A 21 11.46 17.00 -24.08
CA ARG A 21 10.88 15.89 -23.31
C ARG A 21 9.65 15.32 -24.03
N LEU A 22 8.78 16.15 -24.60
CA LEU A 22 7.60 15.71 -25.37
C LEU A 22 7.99 14.81 -26.55
N GLY A 23 8.94 15.26 -27.39
CA GLY A 23 9.42 14.48 -28.53
C GLY A 23 10.00 13.12 -28.10
N LYS A 24 10.68 13.08 -26.96
CA LYS A 24 11.23 11.86 -26.36
C LYS A 24 10.14 10.94 -25.80
N GLN A 25 9.07 11.48 -25.21
CA GLN A 25 7.98 10.68 -24.65
C GLN A 25 7.27 9.81 -25.69
N ARG A 26 7.15 10.26 -26.95
CA ARG A 26 6.63 9.42 -28.04
C ARG A 26 7.44 8.14 -28.23
N VAL A 27 8.77 8.27 -28.31
CA VAL A 27 9.69 7.14 -28.53
C VAL A 27 9.80 6.27 -27.27
N GLU A 28 9.91 6.86 -26.09
CA GLU A 28 10.01 6.10 -24.83
C GLU A 28 8.71 5.34 -24.53
N THR A 29 7.54 5.90 -24.84
CA THR A 29 6.24 5.20 -24.72
C THR A 29 6.21 3.96 -25.61
N PHE A 30 6.60 4.09 -26.88
CA PHE A 30 6.70 2.97 -27.80
C PHE A 30 7.67 1.89 -27.32
N GLN A 31 8.82 2.28 -26.76
CA GLN A 31 9.78 1.33 -26.19
C GLN A 31 9.26 0.63 -24.93
N ILE A 32 8.50 1.33 -24.08
CA ILE A 32 7.86 0.73 -22.90
C ILE A 32 6.79 -0.27 -23.34
N LEU A 33 5.96 0.05 -24.34
CA LEU A 33 4.95 -0.88 -24.87
C LEU A 33 5.59 -2.18 -25.39
N ARG A 34 6.73 -2.08 -26.06
CA ARG A 34 7.54 -3.27 -26.45
C ARG A 34 8.07 -4.02 -25.25
N ALA A 35 8.64 -3.33 -24.26
CA ALA A 35 9.16 -3.97 -23.05
C ALA A 35 8.07 -4.67 -22.22
N LEU A 36 6.85 -4.13 -22.25
CA LEU A 36 5.67 -4.79 -21.68
C LEU A 36 5.34 -6.04 -22.48
N THR A 37 5.09 -5.90 -23.78
CA THR A 37 4.40 -6.95 -24.56
C THR A 37 5.29 -7.97 -25.25
N TRP A 38 6.46 -7.59 -25.76
CA TRP A 38 7.28 -8.46 -26.60
C TRP A 38 8.07 -9.45 -25.73
N PRO A 39 7.96 -10.78 -25.95
CA PRO A 39 8.57 -11.80 -25.08
C PRO A 39 10.07 -11.63 -24.82
N ASP A 40 10.85 -11.30 -25.86
CA ASP A 40 12.31 -11.25 -25.78
C ASP A 40 12.90 -9.82 -25.82
N TYR A 41 12.09 -8.81 -25.49
CA TYR A 41 12.55 -7.42 -25.47
C TYR A 41 13.28 -7.09 -24.16
N ALA A 42 14.33 -6.27 -24.26
CA ALA A 42 15.11 -5.80 -23.12
C ALA A 42 14.30 -4.88 -22.18
N TRP A 43 14.87 -4.54 -21.02
CA TRP A 43 14.33 -3.52 -20.07
C TRP A 43 13.01 -3.89 -19.36
N LYS A 44 12.56 -5.15 -19.41
CA LYS A 44 11.32 -5.59 -18.74
C LYS A 44 11.22 -5.25 -17.26
N ASN A 45 12.36 -5.19 -16.57
CA ASN A 45 12.45 -4.92 -15.12
C ASN A 45 12.69 -3.44 -14.79
N HIS A 46 12.75 -2.56 -15.80
CA HIS A 46 12.92 -1.12 -15.57
C HIS A 46 11.73 -0.56 -14.75
N PRO A 47 11.93 0.30 -13.74
CA PRO A 47 10.85 0.82 -12.89
C PRO A 47 9.71 1.47 -13.69
N ALA A 48 10.03 2.32 -14.66
CA ALA A 48 9.04 2.92 -15.57
C ALA A 48 8.29 1.89 -16.44
N VAL A 49 8.84 0.70 -16.70
CA VAL A 49 8.11 -0.37 -17.41
C VAL A 49 7.19 -1.09 -16.42
N ARG A 50 7.70 -1.42 -15.24
CA ARG A 50 6.97 -2.17 -14.21
C ARG A 50 5.67 -1.48 -13.79
N MET A 51 5.68 -0.16 -13.61
CA MET A 51 4.49 0.57 -13.16
C MET A 51 3.30 0.46 -14.13
N TRP A 52 3.54 0.24 -15.42
CA TRP A 52 2.50 0.15 -16.47
C TRP A 52 2.02 -1.28 -16.76
N ARG A 53 2.57 -2.31 -16.09
CA ARG A 53 2.17 -3.72 -16.33
C ARG A 53 0.69 -3.93 -16.06
N GLY A 54 -0.03 -4.52 -17.02
CA GLY A 54 -1.48 -4.72 -16.97
C GLY A 54 -2.31 -3.52 -17.41
N PHE A 55 -1.70 -2.43 -17.86
CA PHE A 55 -2.36 -1.18 -18.26
C PHE A 55 -1.88 -0.69 -19.63
N VAL A 56 -1.65 -1.62 -20.57
CA VAL A 56 -1.24 -1.32 -21.94
C VAL A 56 -2.16 -0.29 -22.63
N PRO A 57 -3.50 -0.41 -22.58
CA PRO A 57 -4.38 0.59 -23.18
C PRO A 57 -4.20 2.01 -22.62
N ALA A 58 -3.95 2.16 -21.32
CA ALA A 58 -3.70 3.47 -20.70
C ALA A 58 -2.38 4.08 -21.20
N LEU A 59 -1.34 3.27 -21.36
CA LEU A 59 -0.06 3.73 -21.91
C LEU A 59 -0.17 4.08 -23.41
N VAL A 60 -1.01 3.37 -24.17
CA VAL A 60 -1.35 3.77 -25.55
C VAL A 60 -2.03 5.14 -25.54
N GLY A 61 -3.04 5.36 -24.69
CA GLY A 61 -3.69 6.66 -24.53
C GLY A 61 -2.70 7.78 -24.19
N TYR A 62 -1.77 7.53 -23.26
CA TYR A 62 -0.68 8.47 -22.95
C TYR A 62 0.17 8.80 -24.17
N GLY A 63 0.57 7.79 -24.94
CA GLY A 63 1.35 7.97 -26.16
C GLY A 63 0.61 8.76 -27.24
N LEU A 64 -0.69 8.54 -27.40
CA LEU A 64 -1.53 9.28 -28.34
C LEU A 64 -1.67 10.75 -27.94
N GLU A 65 -1.83 11.06 -26.66
CA GLU A 65 -1.81 12.45 -26.16
C GLU A 65 -0.48 13.16 -26.42
N ASN A 66 0.65 12.46 -26.26
CA ASN A 66 1.96 13.00 -26.64
C ASN A 66 2.04 13.30 -28.14
N CYS A 67 1.53 12.42 -28.99
CA CYS A 67 1.53 12.60 -30.45
C CYS A 67 0.62 13.76 -30.87
N ARG A 68 -0.57 13.89 -30.25
CA ARG A 68 -1.48 15.01 -30.48
C ARG A 68 -0.82 16.34 -30.17
N GLU A 69 -0.21 16.46 -28.99
CA GLU A 69 0.44 17.69 -28.57
C GLU A 69 1.64 18.01 -29.47
N TRP A 70 2.39 16.98 -29.89
CA TRP A 70 3.50 17.12 -30.85
C TRP A 70 3.03 17.69 -32.19
N THR A 71 1.95 17.14 -32.76
CA THR A 71 1.37 17.65 -34.02
C THR A 71 0.75 19.03 -33.85
N ARG A 72 0.07 19.32 -32.73
CA ARG A 72 -0.48 20.65 -32.42
C ARG A 72 0.60 21.73 -32.39
N ARG A 73 1.82 21.40 -31.94
CA ARG A 73 2.99 22.30 -31.94
C ARG A 73 3.61 22.51 -33.33
N GLY A 74 3.15 21.76 -34.33
CA GLY A 74 3.58 21.90 -35.72
C GLY A 74 4.64 20.89 -36.16
N TYR A 75 4.83 19.81 -35.41
CA TYR A 75 5.79 18.77 -35.77
C TYR A 75 5.13 17.57 -36.46
N ALA A 76 5.87 16.91 -37.35
CA ALA A 76 5.42 15.68 -38.00
C ALA A 76 5.39 14.48 -37.03
N ASP A 77 4.34 13.67 -37.11
CA ASP A 77 4.21 12.44 -36.33
C ASP A 77 4.16 11.19 -37.22
N THR A 78 4.89 10.16 -36.80
CA THR A 78 4.89 8.83 -37.41
C THR A 78 4.67 7.72 -36.38
N VAL A 79 4.44 8.08 -35.11
CA VAL A 79 4.41 7.16 -33.98
C VAL A 79 2.97 6.74 -33.65
N ALA A 80 2.01 7.66 -33.73
CA ALA A 80 0.61 7.40 -33.39
C ALA A 80 0.01 6.18 -34.12
N PRO A 81 0.19 5.99 -35.45
CA PRO A 81 -0.34 4.80 -36.13
C PRO A 81 0.25 3.49 -35.61
N GLN A 82 1.51 3.51 -35.14
CA GLN A 82 2.16 2.32 -34.60
C GLN A 82 1.65 1.97 -33.20
N LEU A 83 1.32 2.99 -32.38
CA LEU A 83 0.78 2.78 -31.03
C LEU A 83 -0.56 2.06 -31.02
N LEU A 84 -1.41 2.33 -32.02
CA LEU A 84 -2.73 1.70 -32.17
C LEU A 84 -2.66 0.17 -32.33
N GLY A 85 -1.51 -0.38 -32.74
CA GLY A 85 -1.29 -1.82 -32.80
C GLY A 85 -1.45 -2.54 -31.45
N TRP A 86 -1.29 -1.83 -30.33
CA TRP A 86 -1.48 -2.36 -28.97
C TRP A 86 -2.91 -2.26 -28.45
N SER A 87 -3.82 -1.64 -29.20
CA SER A 87 -5.21 -1.42 -28.82
C SER A 87 -6.19 -1.89 -29.91
N GLY A 88 -5.81 -2.94 -30.64
CA GLY A 88 -6.65 -3.53 -31.70
C GLY A 88 -6.86 -2.61 -32.90
N GLY A 89 -6.03 -1.59 -33.08
CA GLY A 89 -6.17 -0.59 -34.15
C GLY A 89 -7.09 0.58 -33.78
N THR A 90 -7.72 0.56 -32.60
CA THR A 90 -8.66 1.60 -32.14
C THR A 90 -8.06 2.40 -31.00
N GLU A 91 -8.42 3.67 -30.90
CA GLU A 91 -8.01 4.47 -29.77
C GLU A 91 -8.71 4.01 -28.48
N PRO A 92 -7.98 3.81 -27.37
CA PRO A 92 -8.59 3.52 -26.08
C PRO A 92 -9.39 4.71 -25.56
N VAL A 93 -10.71 4.54 -25.42
CA VAL A 93 -11.59 5.50 -24.75
C VAL A 93 -11.69 5.10 -23.27
N ASP A 94 -11.41 6.04 -22.37
CA ASP A 94 -11.41 5.86 -20.91
C ASP A 94 -10.75 4.54 -20.45
N PRO A 95 -9.49 4.27 -20.85
CA PRO A 95 -8.84 3.02 -20.53
C PRO A 95 -8.71 2.84 -19.00
N PRO A 96 -8.77 1.58 -18.50
CA PRO A 96 -8.48 1.28 -17.11
C PRO A 96 -7.11 1.85 -16.72
N LEU A 97 -7.09 2.68 -15.68
CA LEU A 97 -5.89 3.34 -15.21
C LEU A 97 -5.23 2.52 -14.10
N PRO A 98 -3.89 2.59 -13.98
CA PRO A 98 -3.17 1.95 -12.88
C PRO A 98 -3.61 2.45 -11.51
N GLN A 99 -3.50 1.59 -10.50
CA GLN A 99 -3.83 1.89 -9.09
C GLN A 99 -2.98 2.98 -8.41
N TRP A 100 -2.04 3.59 -9.14
CA TRP A 100 -1.21 4.69 -8.67
C TRP A 100 -1.56 6.02 -9.37
N PHE A 101 -2.41 5.98 -10.40
CA PHE A 101 -2.81 7.16 -11.14
C PHE A 101 -3.76 8.00 -10.27
N GLY A 102 -3.41 9.25 -9.98
CA GLY A 102 -4.08 10.03 -8.93
C GLY A 102 -3.25 10.17 -7.64
N LEU A 103 -2.19 9.38 -7.46
CA LEU A 103 -1.37 9.46 -6.25
C LEU A 103 -0.49 10.72 -6.29
N GLU A 104 -0.82 11.72 -5.46
CA GLU A 104 -0.14 13.01 -5.48
C GLU A 104 1.39 12.90 -5.27
N ALA A 105 1.85 12.02 -4.37
CA ALA A 105 3.28 11.79 -4.17
C ALA A 105 4.03 11.36 -5.45
N LEU A 106 3.36 10.63 -6.35
CA LEU A 106 3.91 10.30 -7.66
C LEU A 106 4.00 11.56 -8.51
N HIS A 107 2.87 12.25 -8.70
CA HIS A 107 2.78 13.43 -9.55
C HIS A 107 3.78 14.52 -9.13
N LEU A 108 3.88 14.78 -7.83
CA LEU A 108 4.85 15.68 -7.22
C LEU A 108 6.30 15.28 -7.52
N SER A 109 6.65 13.99 -7.41
CA SER A 109 8.01 13.53 -7.73
C SER A 109 8.37 13.73 -9.21
N HIS A 110 7.38 13.64 -10.11
CA HIS A 110 7.56 13.91 -11.53
C HIS A 110 7.69 15.41 -11.81
N ARG A 111 6.90 16.28 -11.15
CA ARG A 111 7.07 17.74 -11.22
C ARG A 111 8.46 18.18 -10.73
N SER A 112 8.90 17.67 -9.59
CA SER A 112 10.26 17.89 -9.04
C SER A 112 11.37 17.48 -10.01
N ALA A 113 11.20 16.32 -10.67
CA ALA A 113 12.16 15.85 -11.67
C ALA A 113 12.17 16.70 -12.96
N LEU A 114 11.03 17.22 -13.40
CA LEU A 114 10.95 18.16 -14.52
C LEU A 114 11.65 19.47 -14.16
N LEU A 115 11.36 20.04 -12.98
CA LEU A 115 12.00 21.26 -12.50
C LEU A 115 13.53 21.15 -12.49
N ARG A 116 14.11 20.04 -12.00
CA ARG A 116 15.57 19.79 -12.09
C ARG A 116 16.10 19.74 -13.50
N LYS A 117 15.32 19.19 -14.43
CA LYS A 117 15.77 18.98 -15.80
C LYS A 117 15.82 20.29 -16.56
N ASP A 118 14.92 21.23 -16.28
CA ASP A 118 14.81 22.51 -16.98
C ASP A 118 14.23 23.60 -16.07
N PRO A 119 15.03 24.17 -15.15
CA PRO A 119 14.53 25.15 -14.20
C PRO A 119 13.90 26.38 -14.86
N ASP A 120 14.45 26.83 -15.99
CA ASP A 120 13.99 28.03 -16.70
C ASP A 120 12.62 27.84 -17.37
N TRP A 121 12.34 26.63 -17.86
CA TRP A 121 11.03 26.29 -18.43
C TRP A 121 10.01 25.99 -17.32
N TYR A 122 10.36 25.12 -16.38
CA TYR A 122 9.41 24.57 -15.41
C TYR A 122 9.20 25.44 -14.19
N GLY A 123 10.19 26.25 -13.77
CA GLY A 123 10.08 27.14 -12.61
C GLY A 123 8.96 28.16 -12.76
N PRO A 124 8.99 29.03 -13.81
CA PRO A 124 7.91 29.99 -14.06
C PRO A 124 6.56 29.31 -14.30
N LEU A 125 6.58 28.15 -14.98
CA LEU A 125 5.37 27.38 -15.24
C LEU A 125 4.71 26.92 -13.93
N PHE A 126 5.42 26.18 -13.07
CA PHE A 126 4.84 25.68 -11.82
C PHE A 126 4.48 26.81 -10.85
N ALA A 127 5.28 27.89 -10.81
CA ALA A 127 4.91 29.09 -10.05
C ALA A 127 3.57 29.69 -10.53
N SER A 128 3.33 29.76 -11.85
CA SER A 128 2.07 30.25 -12.41
C SER A 128 0.87 29.33 -12.12
N LEU A 129 1.12 28.05 -11.86
CA LEU A 129 0.11 27.05 -11.48
C LEU A 129 -0.12 27.00 -9.95
N GLY A 130 0.50 27.89 -9.17
CA GLY A 130 0.35 27.96 -7.71
C GLY A 130 1.35 27.14 -6.91
N GLU A 131 2.43 26.65 -7.53
CA GLU A 131 3.49 25.86 -6.88
C GLU A 131 4.86 26.59 -6.96
N PRO A 132 5.03 27.80 -6.37
CA PRO A 132 6.28 28.57 -6.47
C PRO A 132 7.45 27.92 -5.70
N ASP A 133 7.16 27.20 -4.62
CA ASP A 133 8.13 26.56 -3.74
C ASP A 133 8.27 25.05 -4.01
N LEU A 134 7.98 24.61 -5.25
CA LEU A 134 8.09 23.21 -5.64
C LEU A 134 9.52 22.70 -5.37
N PRO A 135 9.71 21.65 -4.55
CA PRO A 135 11.04 21.13 -4.26
C PRO A 135 11.66 20.53 -5.51
N ALA A 136 12.93 20.88 -5.78
CA ALA A 136 13.69 20.41 -6.93
C ALA A 136 14.65 19.25 -6.58
N ASP A 137 14.41 18.50 -5.51
CA ASP A 137 15.34 17.47 -5.03
C ASP A 137 14.67 16.13 -4.70
N LEU A 138 13.36 16.01 -4.92
CA LEU A 138 12.64 14.77 -4.64
C LEU A 138 13.13 13.63 -5.55
N PRO A 139 13.36 12.42 -5.00
CA PRO A 139 13.63 11.24 -5.81
C PRO A 139 12.37 10.86 -6.60
N TYR A 140 12.55 10.28 -7.79
CA TYR A 140 11.42 9.72 -8.53
C TYR A 140 10.71 8.66 -7.68
N LEU A 141 9.40 8.77 -7.58
CA LEU A 141 8.55 7.72 -7.07
C LEU A 141 8.09 6.85 -8.24
N TRP A 142 8.63 5.63 -8.33
CA TRP A 142 8.19 4.62 -9.27
C TRP A 142 7.37 3.55 -8.54
N PRO A 143 6.04 3.49 -8.72
CA PRO A 143 5.21 2.52 -8.04
C PRO A 143 5.60 1.09 -8.41
N PRO A 144 5.51 0.14 -7.46
CA PRO A 144 5.61 -1.26 -7.81
C PRO A 144 4.47 -1.64 -8.76
N ALA A 145 4.73 -2.61 -9.64
CA ALA A 145 3.70 -3.19 -10.47
C ALA A 145 2.64 -3.85 -9.58
N ALA A 146 1.34 -3.61 -9.85
CA ALA A 146 0.27 -4.41 -9.28
C ALA A 146 0.45 -5.89 -9.62
N PHE A 147 0.98 -6.16 -10.82
CA PHE A 147 1.27 -7.48 -11.34
C PHE A 147 2.78 -7.62 -11.62
N PRO A 148 3.54 -8.23 -10.69
CA PRO A 148 5.00 -8.33 -10.81
C PRO A 148 5.46 -9.36 -11.85
N ARG A 149 4.61 -10.31 -12.26
CA ARG A 149 4.90 -11.23 -13.36
C ARG A 149 4.11 -10.87 -14.61
N TRP A 150 4.72 -11.13 -15.76
CA TRP A 150 4.18 -10.91 -17.10
C TRP A 150 4.09 -12.26 -17.84
N PRO A 151 3.07 -12.48 -18.71
CA PRO A 151 1.91 -11.62 -19.00
C PRO A 151 0.92 -11.58 -17.83
N VAL A 152 0.16 -10.48 -17.76
CA VAL A 152 -0.80 -10.26 -16.67
C VAL A 152 -2.15 -10.90 -17.02
N ARG A 153 -2.58 -10.75 -18.28
CA ARG A 153 -3.92 -11.13 -18.72
C ARG A 153 -4.14 -12.64 -18.79
N GLY A 154 -5.28 -13.08 -18.26
CA GLY A 154 -5.75 -14.47 -18.33
C GLY A 154 -7.24 -14.59 -18.69
N GLY A 155 -7.89 -13.46 -18.99
CA GLY A 155 -9.32 -13.39 -19.28
C GLY A 155 -10.17 -13.18 -18.02
N LEU A 156 -11.49 -13.13 -18.19
CA LEU A 156 -12.45 -12.90 -17.10
C LEU A 156 -12.87 -14.20 -16.37
N GLY A 157 -12.16 -15.30 -16.58
CA GLY A 157 -12.41 -16.57 -15.89
C GLY A 157 -11.71 -16.61 -14.53
N ALA A 158 -12.32 -17.28 -13.56
CA ALA A 158 -11.69 -17.56 -12.28
C ALA A 158 -10.42 -18.42 -12.47
N ARG A 159 -9.32 -18.05 -11.80
CA ARG A 159 -8.07 -18.83 -11.78
C ARG A 159 -8.00 -19.71 -10.55
N ALA A 160 -7.27 -20.83 -10.67
CA ALA A 160 -6.88 -21.59 -9.49
C ALA A 160 -5.94 -20.75 -8.60
N VAL A 161 -6.07 -20.87 -7.28
CA VAL A 161 -5.26 -20.13 -6.30
C VAL A 161 -3.74 -20.21 -6.58
N PRO A 162 -3.15 -21.38 -6.89
CA PRO A 162 -1.71 -21.45 -7.19
C PRO A 162 -1.30 -20.62 -8.42
N ASP A 163 -2.16 -20.54 -9.43
CA ASP A 163 -1.89 -19.76 -10.65
C ASP A 163 -2.00 -18.26 -10.37
N ALA A 164 -3.01 -17.84 -9.60
CA ALA A 164 -3.18 -16.47 -9.17
C ALA A 164 -1.98 -15.99 -8.32
N LEU A 165 -1.53 -16.80 -7.35
CA LEU A 165 -0.32 -16.53 -6.56
C LEU A 165 0.92 -16.40 -7.44
N ARG A 166 1.07 -17.27 -8.46
CA ARG A 166 2.17 -17.20 -9.41
C ARG A 166 2.18 -15.87 -10.17
N VAL A 167 1.03 -15.37 -10.63
CA VAL A 167 0.90 -14.06 -11.30
C VAL A 167 1.31 -12.93 -10.36
N LEU A 168 0.90 -13.00 -9.10
CA LEU A 168 1.25 -12.03 -8.06
C LEU A 168 2.68 -12.16 -7.54
N GLY A 169 3.45 -13.15 -8.01
CA GLY A 169 4.84 -13.35 -7.61
C GLY A 169 5.00 -13.92 -6.20
N PHE A 170 4.00 -14.62 -5.69
CA PHE A 170 4.02 -15.28 -4.38
C PHE A 170 4.04 -16.80 -4.53
N ASP A 171 4.75 -17.49 -3.64
CA ASP A 171 4.79 -18.96 -3.61
C ASP A 171 3.64 -19.54 -2.78
N ALA A 172 3.17 -18.79 -1.79
CA ALA A 172 2.04 -19.14 -0.92
C ALA A 172 1.28 -17.91 -0.46
N ALA A 173 -0.02 -18.06 -0.24
CA ALA A 173 -0.85 -17.05 0.41
C ALA A 173 -0.50 -16.96 1.90
N ARG A 174 -0.43 -15.75 2.44
CA ARG A 174 -0.36 -15.53 3.90
C ARG A 174 -1.70 -15.85 4.55
N ARG A 175 -1.70 -15.96 5.88
CA ARG A 175 -2.93 -15.97 6.69
C ARG A 175 -3.77 -14.72 6.37
N GLY A 176 -5.09 -14.86 6.36
CA GLY A 176 -6.02 -13.84 5.85
C GLY A 176 -6.17 -13.83 4.33
N GLN A 177 -5.06 -13.88 3.57
CA GLN A 177 -5.14 -13.87 2.08
C GLN A 177 -5.85 -15.12 1.54
N ALA A 178 -5.56 -16.30 2.09
CA ALA A 178 -6.22 -17.54 1.69
C ALA A 178 -7.71 -17.57 2.06
N GLU A 179 -8.07 -17.02 3.22
CA GLU A 179 -9.45 -16.91 3.71
C GLU A 179 -10.26 -15.98 2.80
N VAL A 180 -9.70 -14.79 2.51
CA VAL A 180 -10.26 -13.82 1.57
C VAL A 180 -10.48 -14.43 0.19
N ALA A 181 -9.48 -15.14 -0.34
CA ALA A 181 -9.57 -15.76 -1.66
C ALA A 181 -10.68 -16.81 -1.75
N ARG A 182 -10.82 -17.67 -0.73
CA ARG A 182 -11.90 -18.67 -0.68
C ARG A 182 -13.26 -18.01 -0.56
N ALA A 183 -13.43 -17.09 0.38
CA ALA A 183 -14.69 -16.39 0.58
C ALA A 183 -15.14 -15.62 -0.68
N ALA A 184 -14.22 -14.96 -1.39
CA ALA A 184 -14.51 -14.29 -2.65
C ALA A 184 -14.89 -15.26 -3.77
N ALA A 185 -14.24 -16.42 -3.86
CA ALA A 185 -14.61 -17.47 -4.82
C ALA A 185 -15.99 -18.08 -4.51
N ASP A 186 -16.35 -18.16 -3.23
CA ASP A 186 -17.66 -18.64 -2.76
C ASP A 186 -18.77 -17.57 -2.83
N GLY A 187 -18.47 -16.37 -3.35
CA GLY A 187 -19.44 -15.29 -3.50
C GLY A 187 -19.85 -14.61 -2.19
N ARG A 188 -19.02 -14.70 -1.14
CA ARG A 188 -19.26 -14.12 0.18
C ARG A 188 -18.67 -12.72 0.31
N ASP A 189 -19.33 -11.87 1.09
CA ASP A 189 -18.74 -10.60 1.53
C ASP A 189 -17.60 -10.88 2.52
N VAL A 190 -16.61 -9.98 2.58
CA VAL A 190 -15.41 -10.15 3.41
C VAL A 190 -15.02 -8.82 4.05
N LEU A 191 -14.67 -8.87 5.32
CA LEU A 191 -13.89 -7.82 5.98
C LEU A 191 -12.48 -8.33 6.23
N LEU A 192 -11.50 -7.72 5.58
CA LEU A 192 -10.09 -7.94 5.83
C LEU A 192 -9.52 -6.81 6.68
N VAL A 193 -9.03 -7.12 7.87
CA VAL A 193 -8.27 -6.17 8.69
C VAL A 193 -6.78 -6.42 8.51
N ALA A 194 -6.14 -5.64 7.64
CA ALA A 194 -4.74 -5.75 7.28
C ALA A 194 -4.06 -4.38 7.36
N ARG A 195 -3.07 -4.25 8.25
CA ARG A 195 -2.24 -3.05 8.36
C ARG A 195 -1.49 -2.74 7.06
N PRO A 196 -1.11 -1.47 6.82
CA PRO A 196 -0.18 -1.12 5.76
C PRO A 196 1.07 -2.01 5.77
N GLY A 197 1.45 -2.54 4.60
CA GLY A 197 2.60 -3.43 4.44
C GLY A 197 2.36 -4.91 4.80
N THR A 198 1.22 -5.28 5.38
CA THR A 198 0.94 -6.70 5.73
C THR A 198 0.40 -7.52 4.55
N GLY A 199 0.00 -6.87 3.46
CA GLY A 199 -0.42 -7.53 2.22
C GLY A 199 -1.91 -7.46 1.93
N GLY A 200 -2.63 -6.46 2.47
CA GLY A 200 -4.05 -6.23 2.18
C GLY A 200 -4.34 -6.05 0.68
N SER A 201 -3.55 -5.24 -0.03
CA SER A 201 -3.72 -5.07 -1.49
C SER A 201 -3.47 -6.38 -2.25
N ALA A 202 -2.49 -7.17 -1.82
CA ALA A 202 -2.24 -8.49 -2.41
C ALA A 202 -3.39 -9.47 -2.16
N ALA A 203 -4.08 -9.36 -1.01
CA ALA A 203 -5.28 -10.15 -0.73
C ALA A 203 -6.43 -9.80 -1.68
N GLY A 204 -6.68 -8.50 -1.92
CA GLY A 204 -7.70 -8.07 -2.87
C GLY A 204 -7.39 -8.45 -4.31
N LEU A 205 -6.12 -8.34 -4.74
CA LEU A 205 -5.70 -8.79 -6.07
C LEU A 205 -5.85 -10.31 -6.22
N LEU A 206 -5.50 -11.07 -5.18
CA LEU A 206 -5.69 -12.51 -5.17
C LEU A 206 -7.18 -12.87 -5.28
N ALA A 207 -8.04 -12.22 -4.48
CA ALA A 207 -9.49 -12.38 -4.54
C ALA A 207 -10.02 -12.13 -5.96
N GLY A 208 -9.63 -11.01 -6.57
CA GLY A 208 -10.07 -10.66 -7.92
C GLY A 208 -9.63 -11.66 -8.99
N LEU A 209 -8.43 -12.25 -8.86
CA LEU A 209 -7.94 -13.25 -9.82
C LEU A 209 -8.63 -14.62 -9.69
N VAL A 210 -9.18 -14.95 -8.53
CA VAL A 210 -9.86 -16.23 -8.28
C VAL A 210 -11.38 -16.13 -8.40
N THR A 211 -11.92 -14.93 -8.64
CA THR A 211 -13.34 -14.69 -8.88
C THR A 211 -13.57 -14.43 -10.37
N ALA A 212 -14.58 -15.07 -10.95
CA ALA A 212 -14.93 -14.86 -12.36
C ALA A 212 -15.59 -13.48 -12.56
N GLY A 213 -15.29 -12.82 -13.68
CA GLY A 213 -15.71 -11.45 -13.97
C GLY A 213 -14.65 -10.41 -13.61
N ARG A 214 -14.97 -9.13 -13.81
CA ARG A 214 -14.07 -8.03 -13.43
C ARG A 214 -14.10 -7.77 -11.94
N THR A 215 -12.98 -7.25 -11.42
CA THR A 215 -12.90 -6.67 -10.09
C THR A 215 -12.98 -5.15 -10.18
N LEU A 216 -14.01 -4.57 -9.56
CA LEU A 216 -14.10 -3.14 -9.33
C LEU A 216 -13.38 -2.80 -8.03
N TRP A 217 -12.29 -2.06 -8.12
CA TRP A 217 -11.47 -1.63 -6.98
C TRP A 217 -11.71 -0.15 -6.69
N VAL A 218 -12.30 0.15 -5.54
CA VAL A 218 -12.58 1.50 -5.07
C VAL A 218 -11.56 1.87 -4.01
N SER A 219 -10.98 3.07 -4.11
CA SER A 219 -9.98 3.57 -3.17
C SER A 219 -10.14 5.06 -2.89
N PRO A 220 -9.99 5.51 -1.63
CA PRO A 220 -9.90 6.94 -1.31
C PRO A 220 -8.50 7.53 -1.58
N MET A 221 -7.48 6.70 -1.84
CA MET A 221 -6.11 7.14 -2.09
C MET A 221 -5.84 7.49 -3.56
N LEU A 222 -6.73 7.05 -4.45
CA LEU A 222 -6.70 7.48 -5.84
C LEU A 222 -7.25 8.90 -5.87
N GLY A 223 -6.40 9.88 -6.20
CA GLY A 223 -6.85 11.25 -6.38
C GLY A 223 -7.90 11.39 -7.50
N PRO A 224 -8.63 12.51 -7.53
CA PRO A 224 -9.69 12.74 -8.51
C PRO A 224 -9.13 12.61 -9.94
N ARG A 225 -9.86 11.88 -10.78
CA ARG A 225 -9.61 11.88 -12.23
C ARG A 225 -9.92 13.28 -12.74
N ALA A 226 -8.93 13.94 -13.33
CA ALA A 226 -8.99 15.34 -13.77
C ALA A 226 -9.12 16.36 -12.63
N ALA A 227 -8.08 16.50 -11.81
CA ALA A 227 -7.86 17.77 -11.13
C ALA A 227 -7.90 18.90 -12.19
N ALA A 228 -8.61 20.00 -11.90
CA ALA A 228 -8.72 21.12 -12.81
C ALA A 228 -7.31 21.58 -13.22
N VAL A 229 -6.93 21.28 -14.46
CA VAL A 229 -5.64 21.66 -15.00
C VAL A 229 -5.70 23.17 -15.17
N PRO A 230 -4.89 23.95 -14.44
CA PRO A 230 -4.90 25.38 -14.64
C PRO A 230 -4.44 25.65 -16.09
N PRO A 231 -4.96 26.70 -16.74
CA PRO A 231 -4.61 26.99 -18.13
C PRO A 231 -3.09 27.13 -18.27
N VAL A 232 -2.46 26.12 -18.87
CA VAL A 232 -1.01 26.12 -19.14
C VAL A 232 -0.75 27.10 -20.28
N PRO A 233 0.23 28.01 -20.17
CA PRO A 233 0.68 28.80 -21.31
C PRO A 233 1.22 27.86 -22.40
N LEU A 234 0.39 27.55 -23.39
CA LEU A 234 0.77 26.59 -24.42
C LEU A 234 1.78 27.24 -25.38
N PRO A 235 2.87 26.54 -25.76
CA PRO A 235 3.72 27.01 -26.83
C PRO A 235 2.89 27.21 -28.10
N LYS A 236 3.12 28.35 -28.76
CA LYS A 236 2.43 28.73 -30.01
C LYS A 236 2.70 27.68 -31.09
N PRO A 237 1.68 27.26 -31.87
CA PRO A 237 1.89 26.42 -33.03
C PRO A 237 2.93 27.04 -33.97
N ARG A 238 3.85 26.22 -34.48
CA ARG A 238 4.76 26.65 -35.55
C ARG A 238 4.12 26.36 -36.92
N PRO A 239 4.30 27.21 -37.94
CA PRO A 239 3.89 26.90 -39.31
C PRO A 239 4.55 25.60 -39.78
N VAL A 240 3.75 24.67 -40.29
CA VAL A 240 4.22 23.35 -40.73
C VAL A 240 4.48 23.38 -42.23
N ALA A 241 5.69 23.00 -42.66
CA ALA A 241 5.91 22.65 -44.06
C ALA A 241 5.23 21.30 -44.35
N PRO A 242 4.52 21.12 -45.48
CA PRO A 242 3.85 19.87 -45.80
C PRO A 242 4.81 18.69 -45.70
N THR A 243 4.39 17.64 -44.99
CA THR A 243 5.20 16.45 -44.77
C THR A 243 5.43 15.71 -46.09
N THR A 244 6.69 15.35 -46.37
CA THR A 244 7.02 14.49 -47.50
C THR A 244 6.54 13.06 -47.21
N PRO A 245 5.72 12.43 -48.07
CA PRO A 245 5.40 11.01 -47.92
C PRO A 245 6.68 10.17 -48.03
N GLY A 246 6.89 9.20 -47.13
CA GLY A 246 7.99 8.24 -47.25
C GLY A 246 8.98 8.14 -46.09
N VAL A 247 8.71 8.74 -44.91
CA VAL A 247 9.55 8.51 -43.74
C VAL A 247 9.40 7.03 -43.29
N PRO A 248 10.49 6.26 -43.21
CA PRO A 248 10.43 4.86 -42.80
C PRO A 248 9.93 4.74 -41.36
N PRO A 249 9.22 3.63 -41.01
CA PRO A 249 8.71 3.42 -39.67
C PRO A 249 9.84 3.46 -38.64
N LEU A 250 9.52 3.94 -37.43
CA LEU A 250 10.46 4.13 -36.32
C LEU A 250 11.27 2.86 -36.00
N ALA A 251 10.72 1.67 -36.31
CA ALA A 251 11.38 0.41 -36.06
C ALA A 251 10.81 -0.74 -36.91
N ARG A 252 11.46 -1.91 -36.82
CA ARG A 252 10.99 -3.15 -37.45
C ARG A 252 9.54 -3.49 -37.06
N PRO A 253 8.76 -4.11 -37.98
CA PRO A 253 7.44 -4.61 -37.66
C PRO A 253 7.49 -5.76 -36.62
N PRO A 254 6.40 -5.97 -35.87
CA PRO A 254 6.29 -7.10 -34.95
C PRO A 254 6.18 -8.44 -35.70
N GLY A 255 6.82 -9.49 -35.16
CA GLY A 255 6.65 -10.86 -35.62
C GLY A 255 5.39 -11.53 -35.07
N PRO A 256 5.09 -12.79 -35.45
CA PRO A 256 3.86 -13.48 -35.05
C PRO A 256 3.65 -13.62 -33.54
N ALA A 257 4.71 -13.96 -32.79
CA ALA A 257 4.65 -14.10 -31.33
C ALA A 257 4.41 -12.75 -30.63
N GLU A 258 4.99 -11.67 -31.16
CA GLU A 258 4.81 -10.31 -30.66
C GLU A 258 3.38 -9.82 -30.92
N LEU A 259 2.84 -10.08 -32.12
CA LEU A 259 1.44 -9.79 -32.44
C LEU A 259 0.46 -10.55 -31.54
N ALA A 260 0.73 -11.82 -31.25
CA ALA A 260 -0.09 -12.60 -30.32
C ALA A 260 -0.07 -12.00 -28.90
N ALA A 261 1.10 -11.61 -28.40
CA ALA A 261 1.23 -10.98 -27.09
C ALA A 261 0.60 -9.58 -27.04
N MET A 262 0.70 -8.79 -28.11
CA MET A 262 0.02 -7.50 -28.25
C MET A 262 -1.50 -7.65 -28.20
N ARG A 263 -2.07 -8.64 -28.91
CA ARG A 263 -3.51 -8.94 -28.87
C ARG A 263 -3.99 -9.35 -27.48
N ALA A 264 -3.24 -10.21 -26.78
CA ALA A 264 -3.59 -10.64 -25.43
C ALA A 264 -3.75 -9.47 -24.43
N GLU A 265 -3.03 -8.37 -24.64
CA GLU A 265 -3.08 -7.18 -23.78
C GLU A 265 -4.14 -6.16 -24.20
N SER A 266 -4.75 -6.34 -25.38
CA SER A 266 -5.93 -5.59 -25.83
C SER A 266 -7.25 -6.15 -25.30
N GLU A 267 -7.22 -7.33 -24.66
CA GLU A 267 -8.37 -7.93 -23.99
C GLU A 267 -8.89 -7.05 -22.83
N PRO A 268 -10.19 -7.13 -22.48
CA PRO A 268 -10.77 -6.33 -21.42
C PRO A 268 -10.02 -6.49 -20.09
N ALA A 269 -9.84 -5.40 -19.36
CA ALA A 269 -9.13 -5.45 -18.09
C ALA A 269 -9.91 -6.24 -17.02
N GLU A 270 -9.21 -7.15 -16.35
CA GLU A 270 -9.68 -7.92 -15.19
C GLU A 270 -9.93 -7.00 -13.96
N PHE A 271 -9.24 -5.86 -13.88
CA PHE A 271 -9.30 -4.93 -12.75
C PHE A 271 -9.61 -3.50 -13.20
N LEU A 272 -10.52 -2.84 -12.49
CA LEU A 272 -10.92 -1.46 -12.69
C LEU A 272 -10.65 -0.67 -11.41
N PHE A 273 -9.65 0.20 -11.41
CA PHE A 273 -9.31 1.05 -10.26
C PHE A 273 -10.02 2.40 -10.35
N VAL A 274 -10.79 2.74 -9.32
CA VAL A 274 -11.71 3.88 -9.28
C VAL A 274 -11.51 4.65 -7.97
N ALA A 275 -11.37 5.97 -8.09
CA ALA A 275 -11.34 6.86 -6.94
C ALA A 275 -12.74 6.96 -6.32
N ALA A 276 -12.83 6.86 -4.99
CA ALA A 276 -14.12 6.84 -4.29
C ALA A 276 -14.97 8.09 -4.58
N ASP A 277 -14.34 9.26 -4.66
CA ASP A 277 -14.99 10.55 -4.96
C ASP A 277 -15.51 10.67 -6.40
N THR A 278 -15.06 9.81 -7.32
CA THR A 278 -15.51 9.77 -8.73
C THR A 278 -16.69 8.81 -8.98
N LEU A 279 -17.18 8.10 -7.96
CA LEU A 279 -18.26 7.13 -8.12
C LEU A 279 -19.55 7.73 -8.69
N ALA A 280 -19.79 9.04 -8.52
CA ALA A 280 -20.95 9.72 -9.05
C ALA A 280 -21.00 9.77 -10.59
N THR A 281 -19.84 9.79 -11.24
CA THR A 281 -19.71 9.89 -12.71
C THR A 281 -19.14 8.62 -13.33
N PHE A 282 -18.68 7.67 -12.51
CA PHE A 282 -18.12 6.43 -12.98
C PHE A 282 -19.18 5.55 -13.66
N GLN A 283 -18.88 5.14 -14.90
CA GLN A 283 -19.65 4.16 -15.64
C GLN A 283 -18.78 2.92 -15.88
N PRO A 284 -19.15 1.74 -15.35
CA PRO A 284 -18.39 0.52 -15.58
C PRO A 284 -18.51 0.11 -17.06
N PRO A 285 -17.42 -0.37 -17.70
CA PRO A 285 -17.48 -0.91 -19.05
C PRO A 285 -18.36 -2.16 -19.09
N SER A 286 -18.90 -2.48 -20.27
CA SER A 286 -19.79 -3.64 -20.47
C SER A 286 -19.13 -4.97 -20.06
N GLY A 287 -19.92 -5.86 -19.46
CA GLY A 287 -19.52 -7.19 -19.01
C GLY A 287 -19.64 -7.38 -17.49
N PRO A 288 -19.48 -8.62 -16.99
CA PRO A 288 -19.76 -8.95 -15.60
C PRO A 288 -18.71 -8.36 -14.64
N VAL A 289 -19.18 -7.79 -13.52
CA VAL A 289 -18.35 -7.50 -12.35
C VAL A 289 -18.58 -8.62 -11.34
N GLY A 290 -17.52 -9.37 -11.05
CA GLY A 290 -17.56 -10.51 -10.14
C GLY A 290 -17.25 -10.16 -8.69
N LEU A 291 -16.52 -9.07 -8.46
CA LEU A 291 -16.07 -8.66 -7.13
C LEU A 291 -15.99 -7.13 -7.04
N VAL A 292 -16.39 -6.59 -5.89
CA VAL A 292 -16.09 -5.20 -5.51
C VAL A 292 -15.09 -5.24 -4.35
N VAL A 293 -13.98 -4.52 -4.50
CA VAL A 293 -12.98 -4.31 -3.45
C VAL A 293 -13.01 -2.85 -3.03
N VAL A 294 -13.02 -2.57 -1.73
CA VAL A 294 -12.83 -1.22 -1.19
C VAL A 294 -11.60 -1.25 -0.32
N ASP A 295 -10.53 -0.60 -0.76
CA ASP A 295 -9.37 -0.42 0.10
C ASP A 295 -9.54 0.80 1.04
N ARG A 296 -8.87 0.74 2.19
CA ARG A 296 -8.96 1.74 3.26
C ARG A 296 -10.41 2.15 3.55
N ALA A 297 -11.28 1.16 3.73
CA ALA A 297 -12.72 1.37 3.82
C ALA A 297 -13.13 2.37 4.94
N HIS A 298 -12.32 2.51 5.98
CA HIS A 298 -12.53 3.49 7.06
C HIS A 298 -12.37 4.96 6.62
N GLU A 299 -11.62 5.24 5.55
CA GLU A 299 -11.37 6.58 4.99
C GLU A 299 -12.42 7.01 3.97
N VAL A 300 -13.21 6.08 3.43
CA VAL A 300 -14.22 6.41 2.42
C VAL A 300 -15.38 7.19 3.05
N ALA A 301 -15.72 8.32 2.42
CA ALA A 301 -16.80 9.18 2.87
C ALA A 301 -18.15 8.45 2.84
N LYS A 302 -19.06 8.84 3.75
CA LYS A 302 -20.39 8.22 3.88
C LYS A 302 -21.18 8.27 2.58
N ASP A 303 -21.13 9.41 1.88
CA ASP A 303 -21.87 9.62 0.65
C ASP A 303 -21.32 8.75 -0.49
N ASP A 304 -20.00 8.60 -0.58
CA ASP A 304 -19.37 7.72 -1.57
C ASP A 304 -19.65 6.25 -1.30
N ALA A 305 -19.68 5.83 -0.04
CA ALA A 305 -20.10 4.48 0.34
C ALA A 305 -21.57 4.22 -0.03
N ALA A 306 -22.46 5.21 0.15
CA ALA A 306 -23.86 5.11 -0.29
C ALA A 306 -23.98 4.99 -1.82
N ARG A 307 -23.20 5.78 -2.58
CA ARG A 307 -23.12 5.66 -4.05
C ARG A 307 -22.63 4.28 -4.48
N LEU A 308 -21.60 3.74 -3.80
CA LEU A 308 -21.09 2.40 -4.06
C LEU A 308 -22.16 1.33 -3.81
N ARG A 309 -22.99 1.47 -2.79
CA ARG A 309 -24.11 0.55 -2.52
C ARG A 309 -25.11 0.51 -3.68
N THR A 310 -25.47 1.68 -4.22
CA THR A 310 -26.35 1.78 -5.39
C THR A 310 -25.70 1.13 -6.61
N LEU A 311 -24.46 1.51 -6.93
CA LEU A 311 -23.72 0.92 -8.05
C LEU A 311 -23.58 -0.60 -7.92
N ARG A 312 -23.30 -1.11 -6.71
CA ARG A 312 -23.21 -2.54 -6.43
C ARG A 312 -24.54 -3.25 -6.70
N ALA A 313 -25.67 -2.65 -6.35
CA ALA A 313 -26.99 -3.19 -6.66
C ALA A 313 -27.25 -3.24 -8.17
N ASP A 314 -26.91 -2.16 -8.89
CA ASP A 314 -27.05 -2.07 -10.35
C ASP A 314 -26.17 -3.10 -11.09
N LEU A 315 -25.02 -3.45 -10.50
CA LEU A 315 -24.11 -4.49 -10.99
C LEU A 315 -24.57 -5.93 -10.68
N GLY A 316 -25.76 -6.12 -10.11
CA GLY A 316 -26.30 -7.45 -9.76
C GLY A 316 -25.86 -7.97 -8.39
N GLY A 317 -25.31 -7.11 -7.52
CA GLY A 317 -24.96 -7.43 -6.15
C GLY A 317 -23.75 -8.35 -5.95
N PRO A 318 -22.60 -8.13 -6.65
CA PRO A 318 -21.40 -8.94 -6.48
C PRO A 318 -20.91 -8.96 -5.02
N PRO A 319 -20.12 -9.96 -4.61
CA PRO A 319 -19.45 -9.97 -3.30
C PRO A 319 -18.63 -8.70 -3.09
N LEU A 320 -18.58 -8.25 -1.84
CA LEU A 320 -17.87 -7.05 -1.41
C LEU A 320 -16.75 -7.42 -0.43
N LEU A 321 -15.52 -7.07 -0.77
CA LEU A 321 -14.35 -7.14 0.09
C LEU A 321 -14.01 -5.73 0.59
N LEU A 322 -14.10 -5.51 1.90
CA LEU A 322 -13.54 -4.33 2.56
C LEU A 322 -12.15 -4.63 3.10
N VAL A 323 -11.20 -3.73 2.85
CA VAL A 323 -9.87 -3.76 3.46
C VAL A 323 -9.69 -2.55 4.36
N THR A 324 -9.35 -2.78 5.62
CA THR A 324 -9.09 -1.73 6.64
C THR A 324 -7.86 -2.11 7.47
N ASP A 325 -7.28 -1.18 8.22
CA ASP A 325 -6.09 -1.43 9.06
C ASP A 325 -6.43 -1.73 10.53
N ARG A 326 -7.60 -1.30 10.98
CA ARG A 326 -8.27 -1.66 12.24
C ARG A 326 -9.77 -1.80 12.02
N ALA A 327 -10.38 -2.73 12.75
CA ALA A 327 -11.83 -2.76 12.97
C ALA A 327 -12.13 -3.53 14.25
N ASP A 328 -12.25 -2.81 15.37
CA ASP A 328 -12.85 -3.34 16.58
C ASP A 328 -14.34 -3.66 16.38
N PRO A 329 -15.03 -4.36 17.30
CA PRO A 329 -16.44 -4.73 17.11
C PRO A 329 -17.38 -3.56 16.80
N GLY A 330 -17.13 -2.38 17.36
CA GLY A 330 -17.91 -1.17 17.07
C GLY A 330 -17.63 -0.63 15.67
N GLU A 331 -16.36 -0.54 15.30
CA GLU A 331 -15.92 -0.12 13.96
C GLU A 331 -16.45 -1.08 12.87
N ARG A 332 -16.44 -2.40 13.13
CA ARG A 332 -17.01 -3.42 12.24
C ARG A 332 -18.48 -3.16 11.96
N ALA A 333 -19.28 -2.94 13.01
CA ALA A 333 -20.71 -2.67 12.86
C ALA A 333 -20.97 -1.41 12.01
N VAL A 334 -20.18 -0.35 12.21
CA VAL A 334 -20.25 0.87 11.40
C VAL A 334 -19.91 0.60 9.94
N LEU A 335 -18.86 -0.18 9.65
CA LEU A 335 -18.48 -0.55 8.29
C LEU A 335 -19.55 -1.41 7.61
N PHE A 336 -20.15 -2.36 8.34
CA PHE A 336 -21.18 -3.24 7.80
C PHE A 336 -22.43 -2.46 7.40
N ASP A 337 -22.89 -1.56 8.25
CA ASP A 337 -24.01 -0.67 7.94
C ASP A 337 -23.68 0.28 6.78
N ARG A 338 -22.51 0.96 6.86
CA ARG A 338 -22.08 1.95 5.87
C ARG A 338 -22.05 1.39 4.45
N PHE A 339 -21.51 0.18 4.29
CA PHE A 339 -21.32 -0.46 2.97
C PHE A 339 -22.35 -1.55 2.64
N GLY A 340 -23.22 -1.92 3.58
CA GLY A 340 -24.24 -2.96 3.37
C GLY A 340 -23.65 -4.37 3.19
N LEU A 341 -22.71 -4.77 4.05
CA LEU A 341 -22.13 -6.12 4.01
C LEU A 341 -23.16 -7.16 4.46
N ARG A 342 -23.14 -8.34 3.82
CA ARG A 342 -24.07 -9.44 4.09
C ARG A 342 -23.32 -10.63 4.68
N ASP A 343 -23.47 -10.87 5.99
CA ASP A 343 -22.84 -11.99 6.71
C ASP A 343 -21.36 -12.19 6.33
N PRO A 344 -20.50 -11.16 6.54
CA PRO A 344 -19.18 -11.18 5.97
C PRO A 344 -18.24 -12.15 6.68
N VAL A 345 -17.37 -12.81 5.90
CA VAL A 345 -16.23 -13.55 6.45
C VAL A 345 -15.23 -12.56 7.05
N HIS A 346 -14.81 -12.77 8.29
CA HIS A 346 -13.81 -11.95 8.94
C HIS A 346 -12.42 -12.56 8.73
N ALA A 347 -11.55 -11.83 8.04
CA ALA A 347 -10.17 -12.21 7.81
C ALA A 347 -9.22 -11.19 8.45
N GLY A 348 -8.14 -11.67 9.05
CA GLY A 348 -7.15 -10.83 9.73
C GLY A 348 -5.83 -10.74 8.99
N GLY A 349 -4.99 -9.80 9.39
CA GLY A 349 -3.64 -9.59 8.86
C GLY A 349 -2.65 -10.67 9.28
N GLY A 350 -3.12 -11.68 10.03
CA GLY A 350 -2.34 -12.81 10.46
C GLY A 350 -1.49 -12.50 11.70
N TRP A 351 -1.86 -11.49 12.47
CA TRP A 351 -1.22 -11.22 13.74
C TRP A 351 -1.62 -12.32 14.75
N ASP A 352 -0.64 -13.13 15.13
CA ASP A 352 -0.84 -14.18 16.12
C ASP A 352 -0.40 -13.69 17.51
N PRO A 353 -1.31 -13.52 18.48
CA PRO A 353 -0.97 -13.26 19.88
C PRO A 353 -0.34 -14.47 20.58
N GLY A 354 -0.14 -15.60 19.88
CA GLY A 354 0.34 -16.88 20.40
C GLY A 354 1.70 -16.85 21.10
N GLY A 355 2.51 -15.80 20.92
CA GLY A 355 3.73 -15.49 21.70
C GLY A 355 3.48 -15.03 23.16
N VAL A 356 2.34 -15.47 23.72
CA VAL A 356 1.76 -15.23 25.05
C VAL A 356 1.53 -13.75 25.38
N LEU A 357 0.27 -13.36 25.48
CA LEU A 357 -0.15 -12.05 25.96
C LEU A 357 -0.98 -12.22 27.23
N ASP A 358 -0.37 -11.84 28.36
CA ASP A 358 -1.04 -11.72 29.65
C ASP A 358 -1.15 -10.24 30.04
N ALA A 359 -1.99 -9.97 31.03
CA ALA A 359 -2.12 -8.65 31.60
C ALA A 359 -2.26 -8.69 33.11
N VAL A 360 -1.71 -7.70 33.79
CA VAL A 360 -1.82 -7.52 35.24
C VAL A 360 -2.32 -6.11 35.53
N SER A 361 -3.51 -6.01 36.11
CA SER A 361 -4.02 -4.75 36.64
C SER A 361 -3.51 -4.52 38.07
N VAL A 362 -3.06 -3.31 38.36
CA VAL A 362 -2.53 -2.93 39.68
C VAL A 362 -3.13 -1.62 40.17
N THR A 363 -3.32 -1.52 41.49
CA THR A 363 -4.04 -0.39 42.12
C THR A 363 -3.15 0.80 42.49
N SER A 364 -1.82 0.66 42.42
CA SER A 364 -0.89 1.73 42.79
C SER A 364 0.48 1.60 42.11
N ALA A 365 1.25 2.68 42.09
CA ALA A 365 2.62 2.67 41.59
C ALA A 365 3.55 1.71 42.38
N ARG A 366 3.28 1.53 43.69
CA ARG A 366 4.02 0.57 44.53
C ARG A 366 3.70 -0.87 44.14
N ALA A 367 2.41 -1.17 43.96
CA ALA A 367 1.97 -2.48 43.49
C ALA A 367 2.54 -2.80 42.10
N ARG A 368 2.55 -1.81 41.20
CA ARG A 368 3.15 -1.94 39.86
C ARG A 368 4.62 -2.32 39.90
N ARG A 369 5.42 -1.59 40.68
CA ARG A 369 6.85 -1.90 40.86
C ARG A 369 7.07 -3.30 41.43
N THR A 370 6.25 -3.69 42.41
CA THR A 370 6.33 -5.02 43.04
C THR A 370 6.00 -6.12 42.04
N ALA A 371 4.94 -5.95 41.24
CA ALA A 371 4.56 -6.87 40.18
C ALA A 371 5.65 -7.00 39.12
N GLY A 372 6.22 -5.88 38.66
CA GLY A 372 7.31 -5.89 37.68
C GLY A 372 8.57 -6.62 38.18
N ILE A 373 9.00 -6.37 39.43
CA ILE A 373 10.14 -7.08 40.03
C ILE A 373 9.86 -8.58 40.14
N ARG A 374 8.66 -8.96 40.57
CA ARG A 374 8.25 -10.37 40.69
C ARG A 374 8.28 -11.08 39.33
N LEU A 375 7.63 -10.50 38.31
CA LEU A 375 7.54 -11.08 36.97
C LEU A 375 8.92 -11.25 36.32
N VAL A 376 9.78 -10.23 36.42
CA VAL A 376 11.16 -10.33 35.96
C VAL A 376 11.95 -11.38 36.75
N GLY A 377 11.68 -11.48 38.06
CA GLY A 377 12.29 -12.49 38.93
C GLY A 377 11.95 -13.92 38.51
N GLU A 378 10.70 -14.17 38.15
CA GLU A 378 10.14 -15.46 37.73
C GLU A 378 10.56 -15.85 36.30
N HIS A 379 10.65 -14.88 35.38
CA HIS A 379 10.89 -15.13 33.96
C HIS A 379 12.11 -14.37 33.45
N ARG A 380 13.26 -15.05 33.43
CA ARG A 380 14.54 -14.47 33.01
C ARG A 380 15.10 -15.14 31.75
N PRO A 381 15.80 -14.38 30.90
CA PRO A 381 16.00 -12.94 31.01
C PRO A 381 14.83 -12.14 30.44
N ALA A 382 14.60 -10.95 30.99
CA ALA A 382 13.48 -10.08 30.64
C ALA A 382 13.92 -8.82 29.91
N VAL A 383 13.09 -8.35 28.98
CA VAL A 383 13.11 -6.97 28.48
C VAL A 383 11.94 -6.23 29.09
N VAL A 384 12.20 -5.09 29.70
CA VAL A 384 11.16 -4.25 30.31
C VAL A 384 11.10 -2.91 29.59
N VAL A 385 9.95 -2.58 29.03
CA VAL A 385 9.71 -1.29 28.39
C VAL A 385 8.90 -0.43 29.33
N ALA A 386 9.56 0.59 29.88
CA ALA A 386 8.96 1.62 30.69
C ALA A 386 8.61 2.83 29.81
N PRO A 387 7.62 3.64 30.17
CA PRO A 387 7.05 4.66 29.28
C PRO A 387 7.83 5.99 29.29
N SER A 388 8.85 6.12 30.14
CA SER A 388 9.81 7.22 30.08
C SER A 388 11.20 6.78 30.53
N ARG A 389 12.22 7.55 30.13
CA ARG A 389 13.61 7.29 30.51
C ARG A 389 13.80 7.28 32.03
N GLU A 390 13.24 8.25 32.71
CA GLU A 390 13.32 8.36 34.17
C GLU A 390 12.63 7.16 34.87
N ARG A 391 11.50 6.68 34.32
CA ARG A 391 10.86 5.45 34.80
C ARG A 391 11.71 4.21 34.55
N ALA A 392 12.34 4.10 33.37
CA ALA A 392 13.24 3.00 33.04
C ALA A 392 14.46 2.95 34.00
N GLU A 393 15.09 4.09 34.25
CA GLU A 393 16.24 4.20 35.17
C GLU A 393 15.84 3.83 36.61
N ARG A 394 14.71 4.33 37.12
CA ARG A 394 14.18 3.96 38.45
C ARG A 394 13.82 2.48 38.56
N LEU A 395 13.28 1.88 37.50
CA LEU A 395 12.88 0.48 37.51
C LEU A 395 14.12 -0.44 37.47
N ALA A 396 15.12 -0.10 36.65
CA ALA A 396 16.41 -0.80 36.64
C ALA A 396 17.10 -0.76 38.02
N ALA A 397 17.10 0.40 38.68
CA ALA A 397 17.63 0.54 40.04
C ALA A 397 16.83 -0.30 41.05
N GLY A 398 15.50 -0.34 40.93
CA GLY A 398 14.64 -1.17 41.78
C GLY A 398 14.89 -2.67 41.60
N LEU A 399 15.07 -3.14 40.37
CA LEU A 399 15.44 -4.53 40.07
C LEU A 399 16.82 -4.87 40.65
N HIS A 400 17.79 -3.96 40.53
CA HIS A 400 19.12 -4.15 41.11
C HIS A 400 19.08 -4.24 42.64
N ALA A 401 18.32 -3.37 43.30
CA ALA A 401 18.12 -3.41 44.75
C ALA A 401 17.45 -4.71 45.22
N ALA A 402 16.66 -5.36 44.36
CA ALA A 402 16.07 -6.67 44.60
C ALA A 402 17.01 -7.85 44.26
N GLY A 403 18.29 -7.59 43.97
CA GLY A 403 19.32 -8.61 43.71
C GLY A 403 19.39 -9.11 42.26
N LEU A 404 18.71 -8.46 41.32
CA LEU A 404 18.73 -8.84 39.89
C LEU A 404 19.84 -8.11 39.14
N ARG A 405 20.46 -8.77 38.16
CA ARG A 405 21.41 -8.15 37.24
C ARG A 405 20.64 -7.35 36.18
N ALA A 406 20.22 -6.14 36.53
CA ALA A 406 19.46 -5.26 35.66
C ALA A 406 20.30 -4.05 35.19
N ALA A 407 20.08 -3.63 33.95
CA ALA A 407 20.64 -2.38 33.43
C ALA A 407 19.59 -1.59 32.65
N CYS A 408 19.66 -0.26 32.72
CA CYS A 408 18.87 0.61 31.87
C CYS A 408 19.63 0.89 30.57
N TRP A 409 18.96 0.66 29.45
CA TRP A 409 19.38 1.12 28.13
C TRP A 409 18.46 2.25 27.68
N ALA A 410 19.05 3.39 27.33
CA ALA A 410 18.32 4.52 26.74
C ALA A 410 19.21 5.17 25.66
N PRO A 411 18.63 5.66 24.55
CA PRO A 411 19.39 6.38 23.53
C PRO A 411 20.05 7.63 24.15
N PRO A 412 21.34 7.89 23.88
CA PRO A 412 22.07 8.98 24.52
C PRO A 412 21.69 10.34 23.92
N PRO A 413 21.63 11.40 24.74
CA PRO A 413 21.91 12.74 24.24
C PRO A 413 23.41 13.09 24.40
N MET A 414 24.15 12.49 25.36
CA MET A 414 25.55 12.90 25.67
C MET A 414 26.52 11.80 26.20
N ARG A 415 26.12 10.54 26.43
CA ARG A 415 27.05 9.49 26.93
C ARG A 415 26.82 8.10 26.28
N PRO A 416 27.44 7.82 25.13
CA PRO A 416 27.27 6.56 24.38
C PRO A 416 27.71 5.30 25.14
N THR A 417 28.68 5.43 26.06
CA THR A 417 29.39 4.31 26.68
C THR A 417 28.53 3.44 27.59
N ARG A 418 27.61 4.04 28.38
CA ARG A 418 26.73 3.27 29.30
C ARG A 418 25.67 2.46 28.54
N ALA A 419 25.05 3.07 27.53
CA ALA A 419 24.07 2.38 26.68
C ALA A 419 24.75 1.24 25.90
N ALA A 420 25.94 1.48 25.34
CA ALA A 420 26.72 0.44 24.68
C ALA A 420 27.07 -0.72 25.63
N ALA A 421 27.48 -0.41 26.87
CA ALA A 421 27.80 -1.42 27.89
C ALA A 421 26.58 -2.25 28.29
N ALA A 422 25.41 -1.63 28.51
CA ALA A 422 24.17 -2.33 28.83
C ALA A 422 23.75 -3.30 27.71
N LEU A 423 23.81 -2.84 26.46
CA LEU A 423 23.47 -3.67 25.31
C LEU A 423 24.49 -4.79 25.07
N ALA A 424 25.78 -4.53 25.28
CA ALA A 424 26.82 -5.55 25.22
C ALA A 424 26.64 -6.62 26.31
N ALA A 425 26.31 -6.21 27.54
CA ALA A 425 26.03 -7.13 28.64
C ALA A 425 24.78 -7.98 28.38
N TRP A 426 23.73 -7.38 27.81
CA TRP A 426 22.53 -8.09 27.36
C TRP A 426 22.86 -9.17 26.32
N ARG A 427 23.55 -8.80 25.23
CA ARG A 427 23.94 -9.71 24.15
C ARG A 427 24.86 -10.83 24.64
N ALA A 428 25.70 -10.53 25.62
CA ALA A 428 26.56 -11.50 26.31
C ALA A 428 25.83 -12.34 27.38
N ARG A 429 24.51 -12.19 27.54
CA ARG A 429 23.65 -12.92 28.51
C ARG A 429 24.10 -12.76 29.97
N ARG A 430 24.65 -11.57 30.30
CA ARG A 430 25.10 -11.22 31.66
C ARG A 430 24.05 -10.48 32.48
N LEU A 431 22.92 -10.14 31.87
CA LEU A 431 21.80 -9.46 32.52
C LEU A 431 20.61 -10.41 32.69
N ASP A 432 19.94 -10.28 33.83
CA ASP A 432 18.62 -10.84 34.08
C ASP A 432 17.53 -9.96 33.48
N ALA A 433 17.76 -8.64 33.39
CA ALA A 433 16.82 -7.68 32.82
C ALA A 433 17.48 -6.53 32.07
N LEU A 434 16.98 -6.22 30.89
CA LEU A 434 17.26 -4.99 30.17
C LEU A 434 16.03 -4.08 30.23
N VAL A 435 16.15 -2.92 30.88
CA VAL A 435 15.07 -1.94 31.00
C VAL A 435 15.29 -0.81 30.01
N MET A 436 14.25 -0.35 29.31
CA MET A 436 14.36 0.72 28.32
C MET A 436 13.13 1.61 28.27
N PRO A 437 13.24 2.88 27.80
CA PRO A 437 12.09 3.72 27.54
C PRO A 437 11.32 3.28 26.29
N ALA A 438 10.01 3.56 26.26
CA ALA A 438 9.14 3.41 25.11
C ALA A 438 9.68 4.22 23.91
N GLY A 439 9.39 3.73 22.70
CA GLY A 439 9.90 4.31 21.46
C GLY A 439 11.38 4.03 21.18
N ALA A 440 12.08 3.30 22.06
CA ALA A 440 13.48 2.96 21.89
C ALA A 440 13.69 1.44 21.95
N LEU A 441 13.89 0.80 20.80
CA LEU A 441 14.18 -0.63 20.71
C LEU A 441 15.55 -0.85 20.03
N PRO A 442 16.60 -1.26 20.76
CA PRO A 442 17.87 -1.58 20.15
C PRO A 442 17.83 -2.97 19.50
N PRO A 443 18.77 -3.28 18.58
CA PRO A 443 18.94 -4.64 18.09
C PRO A 443 19.36 -5.59 19.22
N LEU A 444 18.40 -6.33 19.80
CA LEU A 444 18.56 -7.16 20.99
C LEU A 444 19.44 -8.41 20.76
N GLY A 445 19.62 -8.84 19.50
CA GLY A 445 20.34 -10.06 19.12
C GLY A 445 19.42 -11.11 18.51
N ARG A 446 19.94 -12.32 18.24
CA ARG A 446 19.21 -13.40 17.54
C ARG A 446 18.24 -14.21 18.41
N ARG A 447 18.36 -14.16 19.74
CA ARG A 447 17.50 -14.89 20.67
C ARG A 447 16.65 -13.89 21.46
N GLY A 448 15.34 -14.11 21.47
CA GLY A 448 14.39 -13.32 22.25
C GLY A 448 14.57 -13.48 23.77
N PRO A 449 13.98 -12.59 24.57
CA PRO A 449 13.89 -12.75 26.02
C PRO A 449 12.84 -13.81 26.39
N ALA A 450 12.95 -14.37 27.59
CA ALA A 450 11.89 -15.21 28.15
C ALA A 450 10.65 -14.39 28.50
N LEU A 451 10.83 -13.11 28.85
CA LEU A 451 9.76 -12.17 29.16
C LEU A 451 9.96 -10.83 28.45
N LEU A 452 8.91 -10.35 27.79
CA LEU A 452 8.71 -8.96 27.48
C LEU A 452 7.69 -8.38 28.47
N LEU A 453 8.07 -7.36 29.21
CA LEU A 453 7.19 -6.67 30.15
C LEU A 453 6.93 -5.24 29.68
N GLY A 454 5.68 -4.93 29.34
CA GLY A 454 5.22 -3.57 29.09
C GLY A 454 4.73 -2.93 30.37
N ASP A 455 5.53 -2.04 30.98
CA ASP A 455 5.12 -1.25 32.14
C ASP A 455 4.28 -0.07 31.63
N GLU A 456 2.96 -0.19 31.67
CA GLU A 456 2.02 0.89 31.32
C GLU A 456 2.27 1.49 29.92
N PRO A 457 2.16 0.68 28.84
CA PRO A 457 2.36 1.16 27.47
C PRO A 457 1.35 2.25 27.11
N ALA A 458 1.74 3.13 26.19
CA ALA A 458 0.93 4.28 25.80
C ALA A 458 -0.33 3.93 24.99
N SER A 459 -0.33 2.76 24.34
CA SER A 459 -1.48 2.21 23.62
C SER A 459 -1.35 0.69 23.46
N LEU A 460 -2.44 0.01 23.10
CA LEU A 460 -2.36 -1.39 22.70
C LEU A 460 -1.60 -1.58 21.38
N ASP A 461 -1.63 -0.60 20.46
CA ASP A 461 -0.85 -0.64 19.22
C ASP A 461 0.66 -0.66 19.46
N ASP A 462 1.14 0.20 20.37
CA ASP A 462 2.55 0.20 20.79
C ASP A 462 2.94 -1.15 21.39
N TRP A 463 2.05 -1.71 22.21
CA TRP A 463 2.25 -3.03 22.81
C TRP A 463 2.35 -4.14 21.75
N ARG A 464 1.42 -4.18 20.79
CA ARG A 464 1.45 -5.13 19.67
C ARG A 464 2.75 -5.01 18.85
N ASN A 465 3.16 -3.79 18.52
CA ASN A 465 4.38 -3.54 17.76
C ASN A 465 5.62 -4.02 18.51
N LEU A 466 5.66 -3.78 19.81
CA LEU A 466 6.76 -4.23 20.66
C LEU A 466 6.82 -5.76 20.74
N VAL A 467 5.69 -6.43 20.94
CA VAL A 467 5.59 -7.90 20.97
C VAL A 467 6.10 -8.51 19.66
N ALA A 468 5.64 -7.97 18.53
CA ALA A 468 6.08 -8.41 17.20
C ALA A 468 7.58 -8.18 16.95
N ALA A 469 8.14 -7.08 17.46
CA ALA A 469 9.54 -6.73 17.24
C ALA A 469 10.53 -7.46 18.16
N VAL A 470 10.11 -7.81 19.38
CA VAL A 470 10.99 -8.45 20.39
C VAL A 470 11.02 -9.97 20.24
N GLY A 471 9.89 -10.60 19.90
CA GLY A 471 9.78 -12.05 19.78
C GLY A 471 10.11 -12.78 21.09
N ALA A 472 9.44 -12.39 22.19
CA ALA A 472 9.61 -13.02 23.50
C ALA A 472 8.84 -14.33 23.63
N ASP A 473 9.30 -15.23 24.51
CA ASP A 473 8.55 -16.45 24.85
C ASP A 473 7.24 -16.12 25.59
N ARG A 474 7.28 -15.09 26.45
CA ARG A 474 6.13 -14.54 27.16
C ARG A 474 6.07 -13.03 27.09
N SER A 475 4.88 -12.46 26.88
CA SER A 475 4.65 -11.02 26.91
C SER A 475 3.57 -10.66 27.94
N VAL A 476 3.91 -9.78 28.88
CA VAL A 476 2.99 -9.33 29.94
C VAL A 476 2.87 -7.82 29.91
N LEU A 477 1.63 -7.34 29.89
CA LEU A 477 1.33 -5.93 30.07
C LEU A 477 0.97 -5.66 31.54
N VAL A 478 1.51 -4.59 32.14
CA VAL A 478 1.09 -4.14 33.48
C VAL A 478 0.38 -2.81 33.36
N ALA A 479 -0.89 -2.74 33.79
CA ALA A 479 -1.70 -1.53 33.75
C ALA A 479 -1.91 -0.97 35.17
N GLY A 480 -1.45 0.25 35.40
CA GLY A 480 -1.71 0.98 36.65
C GLY A 480 -2.90 1.95 36.54
N PRO A 481 -3.16 2.74 37.60
CA PRO A 481 -4.26 3.71 37.61
C PRO A 481 -4.16 4.81 36.56
N GLY A 482 -2.97 5.05 36.00
CA GLY A 482 -2.73 6.04 34.94
C GLY A 482 -2.69 5.44 33.54
N ALA A 483 -3.05 4.17 33.38
CA ALA A 483 -3.05 3.51 32.07
C ALA A 483 -4.17 4.07 31.17
N PRO A 484 -3.93 4.14 29.85
CA PRO A 484 -4.98 4.48 28.88
C PRO A 484 -6.22 3.56 29.04
N PRO A 485 -7.44 4.04 28.78
CA PRO A 485 -8.67 3.26 28.96
C PRO A 485 -8.66 1.91 28.24
N GLU A 486 -8.15 1.85 27.01
CA GLU A 486 -8.01 0.59 26.25
C GLU A 486 -7.06 -0.42 26.92
N VAL A 487 -5.96 0.06 27.49
CA VAL A 487 -4.94 -0.74 28.17
C VAL A 487 -5.49 -1.25 29.52
N ALA A 488 -6.18 -0.38 30.26
CA ALA A 488 -6.86 -0.75 31.50
C ALA A 488 -7.98 -1.77 31.24
N GLY A 489 -8.79 -1.56 30.20
CA GLY A 489 -9.88 -2.46 29.79
C GLY A 489 -9.38 -3.84 29.34
N TYR A 490 -8.23 -3.90 28.67
CA TYR A 490 -7.54 -5.15 28.36
C TYR A 490 -7.02 -5.83 29.64
N ALA A 491 -6.38 -5.08 30.55
CA ALA A 491 -5.83 -5.65 31.77
C ALA A 491 -6.90 -6.16 32.76
N ALA A 492 -8.09 -5.59 32.72
CA ALA A 492 -9.24 -6.03 33.50
C ALA A 492 -9.96 -7.26 32.90
N ALA A 493 -9.62 -7.69 31.68
CA ALA A 493 -10.35 -8.73 30.95
C ALA A 493 -10.03 -10.17 31.41
N GLY A 494 -8.98 -10.37 32.20
CA GLY A 494 -8.59 -11.70 32.70
C GLY A 494 -8.43 -12.71 31.56
N ASP A 495 -9.14 -13.84 31.65
CA ASP A 495 -9.07 -14.93 30.67
C ASP A 495 -9.57 -14.52 29.26
N ASP A 496 -10.35 -13.45 29.15
CA ASP A 496 -10.85 -12.92 27.87
C ASP A 496 -9.90 -11.91 27.21
N ALA A 497 -8.78 -11.57 27.87
CA ALA A 497 -7.82 -10.58 27.39
C ALA A 497 -7.36 -10.87 25.96
N ARG A 498 -6.99 -12.12 25.66
CA ARG A 498 -6.56 -12.52 24.31
C ARG A 498 -7.65 -12.32 23.27
N ALA A 499 -8.89 -12.68 23.56
CA ALA A 499 -10.01 -12.52 22.64
C ALA A 499 -10.30 -11.04 22.39
N ARG A 500 -10.34 -10.21 23.44
CA ARG A 500 -10.52 -8.76 23.31
C ARG A 500 -9.44 -8.10 22.48
N LEU A 501 -8.22 -8.58 22.58
CA LEU A 501 -7.08 -7.98 21.91
C LEU A 501 -7.01 -8.42 20.43
N LEU A 502 -7.42 -9.65 20.10
CA LEU A 502 -7.74 -10.05 18.73
C LEU A 502 -8.85 -9.16 18.15
N ASP A 503 -9.95 -8.98 18.89
CA ASP A 503 -11.07 -8.16 18.46
C ASP A 503 -10.67 -6.71 18.20
N HIS A 504 -9.93 -6.12 19.14
CA HIS A 504 -9.41 -4.76 19.05
C HIS A 504 -8.51 -4.51 17.83
N PHE A 505 -7.80 -5.54 17.37
CA PHE A 505 -6.98 -5.46 16.15
C PHE A 505 -7.66 -5.98 14.90
N GLY A 506 -8.93 -6.39 14.99
CA GLY A 506 -9.64 -6.91 13.83
C GLY A 506 -9.24 -8.33 13.41
N GLU A 507 -8.47 -9.05 14.23
CA GLU A 507 -8.09 -10.43 13.93
C GLU A 507 -9.25 -11.38 14.25
N PRO A 508 -9.47 -12.42 13.42
CA PRO A 508 -10.50 -13.41 13.68
C PRO A 508 -10.18 -14.16 14.98
N SER A 509 -11.13 -14.12 15.91
CA SER A 509 -11.05 -14.84 17.18
C SER A 509 -11.54 -16.28 16.98
N PRO A 510 -10.90 -17.30 17.58
CA PRO A 510 -11.40 -18.68 17.55
C PRO A 510 -12.77 -18.85 18.25
N ARG A 511 -13.31 -17.81 18.89
CA ARG A 511 -14.65 -17.78 19.48
C ARG A 511 -15.75 -17.29 18.54
N THR A 512 -15.41 -16.85 17.34
CA THR A 512 -16.41 -16.45 16.35
C THR A 512 -16.70 -17.64 15.44
N PRO A 513 -17.95 -18.14 15.37
CA PRO A 513 -18.32 -19.20 14.43
C PRO A 513 -18.13 -18.76 12.97
#